data_AF-A0A1B6LT29-F1
#
_entry.id   AF-A0A1B6LT29-F1
#
_cell.length_a   1.000
_cell.length_b   1.000
_cell.length_c   1.000
_cell.angle_alpha   90.00
_cell.angle_beta   90.00
_cell.angle_gamma   90.00
#
_symmetry.space_group_name_H-M   'P 1'
#
loop_
_entity.id
_entity.type
_entity.pdbx_description
1 polymer ?
#
loop_
_entity_poly.entity_id
_entity_poly.type
_entity_poly.pdbx_seq_one_letter_code
_entity_poly.pdbx_strand_id
1 'polypeptide(L)'
;MEESRSNEDNTNRDRRSKGPHGLGDPDDTHLRKVEEQVLIPKMVRERSRAEKCIQEVQAFAKCGKANGLAMVLNCRVENDLMKSCLTKWFLDEEFREDCKTKYLQERAEYRRTGLTRKQRDAMANL
;
A
#
# COMPACT_ATOMS: atom_id res chain seq x y z
N MET A 1 3.71 -9.91 33.83
CA MET A 1 3.86 -9.78 32.36
C MET A 1 2.70 -10.39 31.58
N GLU A 2 2.06 -11.45 32.06
CA GLU A 2 0.90 -12.07 31.38
C GLU A 2 -0.38 -11.21 31.46
N GLU A 3 -0.63 -10.58 32.61
CA GLU A 3 -1.82 -9.74 32.85
C GLU A 3 -1.84 -8.43 32.02
N SER A 4 -0.65 -7.90 31.71
CA SER A 4 -0.46 -6.73 30.83
C SER A 4 -0.80 -7.07 29.37
N ARG A 5 -0.45 -8.29 28.94
CA ARG A 5 -0.66 -8.78 27.58
C ARG A 5 -2.13 -9.11 27.31
N SER A 6 -2.84 -9.66 28.29
CA SER A 6 -4.29 -9.90 28.21
C SER A 6 -5.10 -8.60 28.09
N ASN A 7 -4.69 -7.51 28.75
CA ASN A 7 -5.37 -6.21 28.64
C ASN A 7 -5.12 -5.51 27.30
N GLU A 8 -3.91 -5.60 26.74
CA GLU A 8 -3.63 -5.12 25.38
C GLU A 8 -4.40 -5.92 24.31
N ASP A 9 -4.51 -7.24 24.46
CA ASP A 9 -5.24 -8.08 23.51
C ASP A 9 -6.75 -7.79 23.55
N ASN A 10 -7.33 -7.56 24.73
CA ASN A 10 -8.75 -7.22 24.87
C ASN A 10 -9.07 -5.84 24.27
N THR A 11 -8.25 -4.84 24.56
CA THR A 11 -8.41 -3.49 24.00
C THR A 11 -8.22 -3.47 22.48
N ASN A 12 -7.34 -4.32 21.93
CA ASN A 12 -7.16 -4.47 20.49
C ASN A 12 -8.36 -5.16 19.83
N ARG A 13 -8.98 -6.14 20.51
CA ARG A 13 -10.23 -6.77 20.07
C ARG A 13 -11.36 -5.75 19.97
N ASP A 14 -11.54 -4.94 21.00
CA ASP A 14 -12.57 -3.90 21.02
C ASP A 14 -12.38 -2.89 19.89
N ARG A 15 -11.14 -2.48 19.60
CA ARG A 15 -10.85 -1.55 18.48
C ARG A 15 -11.20 -2.14 17.12
N ARG A 16 -11.05 -3.45 16.92
CA ARG A 16 -11.30 -4.12 15.63
C ARG A 16 -12.78 -4.32 15.33
N SER A 17 -13.62 -4.40 16.36
CA SER A 17 -15.06 -4.68 16.22
C SER A 17 -15.95 -3.43 16.34
N LYS A 18 -15.35 -2.24 16.50
CA LYS A 18 -16.07 -0.96 16.49
C LYS A 18 -16.59 -0.57 15.11
N GLY A 19 -17.41 0.49 15.07
CA GLY A 19 -17.87 1.13 13.85
C GLY A 19 -19.16 0.54 13.27
N PRO A 20 -19.75 1.19 12.25
CA PRO A 20 -21.07 0.86 11.71
C PRO A 20 -21.16 -0.53 11.08
N HIS A 21 -20.04 -1.09 10.64
CA HIS A 21 -19.97 -2.42 10.01
C HIS A 21 -19.11 -3.43 10.79
N GLY A 22 -18.70 -3.11 12.03
CA GLY A 22 -17.82 -3.97 12.81
C GLY A 22 -16.42 -4.16 12.21
N LEU A 23 -15.96 -3.22 11.38
CA LEU A 23 -14.66 -3.25 10.69
C LEU A 23 -13.58 -2.39 11.39
N GLY A 24 -13.91 -1.86 12.55
CA GLY A 24 -13.13 -0.90 13.32
C GLY A 24 -13.67 0.52 13.17
N ASP A 25 -13.21 1.40 14.05
CA ASP A 25 -13.57 2.81 14.07
C ASP A 25 -13.03 3.54 12.81
N PRO A 26 -13.87 4.21 12.01
CA PRO A 26 -13.44 4.99 10.85
C PRO A 26 -12.46 6.13 11.17
N ASP A 27 -12.54 6.70 12.38
CA ASP A 27 -11.75 7.88 12.76
C ASP A 27 -10.46 7.51 13.51
N ASP A 28 -10.25 6.20 13.76
CA ASP A 28 -9.00 5.68 14.30
C ASP A 28 -7.86 5.83 13.29
N THR A 29 -6.80 6.56 13.68
CA THR A 29 -5.60 6.82 12.88
C THR A 29 -4.43 5.90 13.24
N HIS A 30 -4.57 5.03 14.25
CA HIS A 30 -3.52 4.11 14.66
C HIS A 30 -3.18 3.12 13.53
N LEU A 31 -1.89 2.89 13.30
CA LEU A 31 -1.39 1.90 12.35
C LEU A 31 -1.05 0.58 13.06
N ARG A 32 -1.67 -0.50 12.62
CA ARG A 32 -1.28 -1.86 12.98
C ARG A 32 0.06 -2.18 12.33
N LYS A 33 0.81 -3.11 12.93
CA LYS A 33 2.10 -3.58 12.39
C LYS A 33 2.03 -3.97 10.91
N VAL A 34 0.97 -4.66 10.50
CA VAL A 34 0.78 -5.05 9.08
C VAL A 34 0.56 -3.83 8.17
N GLU A 35 -0.07 -2.78 8.66
CA GLU A 35 -0.35 -1.58 7.88
C GLU A 35 0.93 -0.77 7.69
N GLU A 36 1.67 -0.59 8.78
CA GLU A 36 2.94 0.13 8.80
C GLU A 36 4.05 -0.59 8.02
N GLN A 37 4.19 -1.91 8.20
CA GLN A 37 5.33 -2.67 7.67
C GLN A 37 5.04 -3.31 6.31
N VAL A 38 3.77 -3.48 5.92
CA VAL A 38 3.40 -4.19 4.69
C VAL A 38 2.55 -3.32 3.77
N LEU A 39 1.41 -2.80 4.24
CA LEU A 39 0.44 -2.15 3.35
C LEU A 39 0.89 -0.76 2.87
N ILE A 40 1.40 0.09 3.75
CA ILE A 40 1.94 1.39 3.37
C ILE A 40 3.17 1.22 2.46
N PRO A 41 4.19 0.39 2.79
CA PRO A 41 5.29 0.09 1.88
C PRO A 41 4.85 -0.49 0.52
N LYS A 42 3.79 -1.31 0.51
CA LYS A 42 3.21 -1.81 -0.74
C LYS A 42 2.59 -0.66 -1.56
N MET A 43 1.81 0.21 -0.93
CA MET A 43 1.21 1.37 -1.58
C MET A 43 2.28 2.31 -2.16
N VAL A 44 3.36 2.59 -1.40
CA VAL A 44 4.50 3.37 -1.90
C VAL A 44 5.04 2.76 -3.18
N ARG A 45 5.35 1.46 -3.20
CA ARG A 45 5.85 0.78 -4.41
C ARG A 45 4.88 0.83 -5.59
N GLU A 46 3.58 0.62 -5.35
CA GLU A 46 2.56 0.65 -6.39
C GLU A 46 2.40 2.06 -6.98
N ARG A 47 2.34 3.07 -6.14
CA ARG A 47 2.26 4.48 -6.55
C ARG A 47 3.55 4.96 -7.21
N SER A 48 4.72 4.57 -6.73
CA SER A 48 5.99 4.90 -7.41
C SER A 48 5.99 4.38 -8.85
N ARG A 49 5.50 3.15 -9.09
CA ARG A 49 5.40 2.61 -10.46
C ARG A 49 4.38 3.34 -11.32
N ALA A 50 3.23 3.70 -10.74
CA ALA A 50 2.12 4.31 -11.48
C ALA A 50 2.28 5.81 -11.74
N GLU A 51 2.93 6.54 -10.83
CA GLU A 51 2.95 8.01 -10.81
C GLU A 51 4.36 8.59 -11.04
N LYS A 52 5.43 7.90 -10.62
CA LYS A 52 6.76 8.51 -10.50
C LYS A 52 7.82 7.91 -11.43
N CYS A 53 7.83 6.59 -11.57
CA CYS A 53 8.84 5.82 -12.31
C CYS A 53 8.27 5.23 -13.61
N ILE A 54 7.38 5.99 -14.26
CA ILE A 54 6.63 5.51 -15.44
C ILE A 54 7.59 5.15 -16.57
N GLN A 55 8.61 5.98 -16.80
CA GLN A 55 9.58 5.78 -17.88
C GLN A 55 10.44 4.53 -17.64
N GLU A 56 10.94 4.33 -16.44
CA GLU A 56 11.79 3.20 -16.07
C GLU A 56 10.99 1.89 -16.09
N VAL A 57 9.74 1.91 -15.61
CA VAL A 57 8.83 0.76 -15.68
C VAL A 57 8.53 0.39 -17.13
N GLN A 58 8.28 1.38 -17.99
CA GLN A 58 8.04 1.15 -19.42
C GLN A 58 9.29 0.63 -20.15
N ALA A 59 10.48 1.17 -19.85
CA ALA A 59 11.74 0.72 -20.41
C ALA A 59 12.02 -0.74 -20.03
N PHE A 60 11.87 -1.09 -18.74
CA PHE A 60 12.03 -2.46 -18.28
C PHE A 60 10.99 -3.41 -18.88
N ALA A 61 9.72 -2.99 -18.98
CA ALA A 61 8.66 -3.78 -19.62
C ALA A 61 8.95 -4.02 -21.12
N LYS A 62 9.45 -2.99 -21.82
CA LYS A 62 9.85 -3.09 -23.23
C LYS A 62 11.00 -4.08 -23.41
N CYS A 63 12.04 -3.99 -22.57
CA CYS A 63 13.15 -4.95 -22.61
C CYS A 63 12.69 -6.38 -22.29
N GLY A 64 11.85 -6.55 -21.27
CA GLY A 64 11.30 -7.85 -20.88
C GLY A 64 10.49 -8.50 -22.00
N LYS A 65 9.63 -7.72 -22.67
CA LYS A 65 8.86 -8.20 -23.82
C LYS A 65 9.75 -8.64 -24.99
N ALA A 66 10.88 -7.97 -25.21
CA ALA A 66 11.80 -8.30 -26.29
C ALA A 66 12.66 -9.55 -26.01
N ASN A 67 12.97 -9.83 -24.74
CA ASN A 67 13.91 -10.88 -24.36
C ASN A 67 13.26 -12.12 -23.73
N GLY A 68 11.97 -12.07 -23.37
CA GLY A 68 11.27 -13.18 -22.74
C GLY A 68 12.03 -13.69 -21.50
N LEU A 69 12.29 -15.00 -21.43
CA LEU A 69 13.04 -15.59 -20.30
C LEU A 69 14.48 -15.08 -20.17
N ALA A 70 15.11 -14.61 -21.26
CA ALA A 70 16.46 -14.06 -21.22
C ALA A 70 16.53 -12.67 -20.55
N MET A 71 15.39 -12.06 -20.18
CA MET A 71 15.35 -10.73 -19.57
C MET A 71 16.18 -10.60 -18.29
N VAL A 72 16.33 -11.67 -17.50
CA VAL A 72 17.10 -11.65 -16.25
C VAL A 72 18.59 -11.40 -16.51
N LEU A 73 19.07 -11.77 -17.71
CA LEU A 73 20.44 -11.55 -18.15
C LEU A 73 20.54 -10.24 -18.95
N ASN A 74 19.61 -10.02 -19.87
CA ASN A 74 19.72 -8.97 -20.88
C ASN A 74 19.17 -7.60 -20.44
N CYS A 75 18.26 -7.56 -19.45
CA CYS A 75 17.58 -6.33 -19.03
C CYS A 75 18.10 -5.80 -17.68
N ARG A 76 19.37 -6.05 -17.35
CA ARG A 76 19.97 -5.64 -16.06
C ARG A 76 20.03 -4.13 -15.92
N VAL A 77 20.37 -3.42 -17.00
CA VAL A 77 20.47 -1.96 -17.00
C VAL A 77 19.10 -1.32 -16.73
N GLU A 78 18.06 -1.71 -17.46
CA GLU A 78 16.70 -1.21 -17.24
C GLU A 78 16.18 -1.59 -15.86
N ASN A 79 16.55 -2.78 -15.37
CA ASN A 79 16.19 -3.22 -14.03
C ASN A 79 16.82 -2.35 -12.94
N ASP A 80 18.10 -2.01 -13.08
CA ASP A 80 18.84 -1.19 -12.11
C ASP A 80 18.35 0.26 -12.12
N LEU A 81 18.06 0.82 -13.30
CA LEU A 81 17.41 2.12 -13.43
C LEU A 81 16.03 2.14 -12.73
N MET A 82 15.20 1.14 -12.99
CA MET A 82 13.90 1.01 -12.34
C MET A 82 14.04 0.85 -10.82
N LYS A 83 14.95 0.00 -10.35
CA LYS A 83 15.23 -0.18 -8.91
C LYS A 83 15.70 1.10 -8.26
N SER A 84 16.59 1.85 -8.91
CA SER A 84 17.08 3.14 -8.42
C SER A 84 15.93 4.14 -8.26
N CYS A 85 15.08 4.29 -9.29
CA CYS A 85 13.90 5.17 -9.19
C CYS A 85 12.95 4.74 -8.07
N LEU A 86 12.62 3.45 -7.99
CA LEU A 86 11.73 2.93 -6.95
C LEU A 86 12.32 3.11 -5.54
N THR A 87 13.64 2.94 -5.38
CA THR A 87 14.32 3.12 -4.09
C THR A 87 14.31 4.57 -3.66
N LYS A 88 14.55 5.51 -4.58
CA LYS A 88 14.45 6.95 -4.31
C LYS A 88 13.10 7.30 -3.69
N TRP A 89 12.00 6.90 -4.33
CA TRP A 89 10.65 7.21 -3.83
C TRP A 89 10.22 6.37 -2.63
N PHE A 90 10.85 5.21 -2.42
CA PHE A 90 10.62 4.43 -1.21
C PHE A 90 11.20 5.08 0.05
N LEU A 91 12.34 5.76 -0.09
CA LEU A 91 13.03 6.46 0.98
C LEU A 91 12.57 7.92 1.14
N ASP A 92 11.77 8.43 0.21
CA ASP A 92 11.21 9.78 0.26
C ASP A 92 10.13 9.88 1.36
N GLU A 93 10.43 10.64 2.41
CA GLU A 93 9.57 10.73 3.60
C GLU A 93 8.23 11.41 3.30
N GLU A 94 8.24 12.47 2.49
CA GLU A 94 7.04 13.20 2.10
C GLU A 94 6.08 12.29 1.32
N PHE A 95 6.60 11.56 0.34
CA PHE A 95 5.82 10.61 -0.43
C PHE A 95 5.30 9.45 0.41
N ARG A 96 6.09 8.99 1.39
CA ARG A 96 5.67 7.94 2.32
C ARG A 96 4.53 8.41 3.24
N GLU A 97 4.58 9.63 3.75
CA GLU A 97 3.50 10.20 4.57
C GLU A 97 2.24 10.49 3.74
N ASP A 98 2.37 10.92 2.48
CA ASP A 98 1.24 11.03 1.55
C ASP A 98 0.59 9.65 1.29
N CYS A 99 1.39 8.60 1.08
CA CYS A 99 0.87 7.22 0.97
C CYS A 99 0.15 6.76 2.24
N LYS A 100 0.71 7.05 3.43
CA LYS A 100 0.07 6.74 4.70
C LYS A 100 -1.26 7.47 4.87
N THR A 101 -1.31 8.74 4.50
CA THR A 101 -2.54 9.56 4.55
C THR A 101 -3.62 8.98 3.65
N LYS A 102 -3.28 8.64 2.40
CA LYS A 102 -4.19 7.98 1.45
C LYS A 102 -4.66 6.62 1.95
N TYR A 103 -3.76 5.82 2.53
CA TYR A 103 -4.11 4.54 3.13
C TYR A 103 -5.14 4.69 4.26
N LEU A 104 -4.92 5.65 5.17
CA LEU A 104 -5.85 5.93 6.27
C LEU A 104 -7.22 6.39 5.76
N GLN A 105 -7.25 7.22 4.72
CA GLN A 105 -8.49 7.66 4.06
C GLN A 105 -9.24 6.46 3.46
N GLU A 106 -8.58 5.64 2.65
CA GLU A 106 -9.21 4.44 2.04
C GLU A 106 -9.71 3.46 3.11
N ARG A 107 -8.96 3.31 4.21
CA ARG A 107 -9.36 2.48 5.36
C ARG A 107 -10.58 3.06 6.08
N ALA A 108 -10.61 4.36 6.32
CA ALA A 108 -11.74 5.05 6.96
C ALA A 108 -13.00 4.90 6.11
N GLU A 109 -12.89 5.07 4.78
CA GLU A 109 -14.01 4.85 3.86
C GLU A 109 -14.50 3.39 3.88
N TYR A 110 -13.59 2.43 3.86
CA TYR A 110 -13.95 1.01 3.98
C TYR A 110 -14.66 0.71 5.30
N ARG A 111 -14.17 1.23 6.43
CA ARG A 111 -14.80 1.07 7.74
C ARG A 111 -16.16 1.75 7.83
N ARG A 112 -16.33 2.91 7.18
CA ARG A 112 -17.57 3.69 7.16
C ARG A 112 -18.65 3.08 6.27
N THR A 113 -18.26 2.50 5.13
CA THR A 113 -19.21 2.06 4.09
C THR A 113 -19.33 0.54 3.95
N GLY A 114 -18.34 -0.22 4.46
CA GLY A 114 -18.20 -1.64 4.18
C GLY A 114 -17.76 -1.99 2.75
N LEU A 115 -17.57 -0.98 1.88
CA LEU A 115 -17.25 -1.18 0.47
C LEU A 115 -15.77 -0.92 0.21
N THR A 116 -15.11 -1.83 -0.50
CA THR A 116 -13.76 -1.63 -0.99
C THR A 116 -13.72 -0.53 -2.06
N ARG A 117 -12.56 0.09 -2.28
CA ARG A 117 -12.39 1.09 -3.34
C ARG A 117 -12.86 0.56 -4.71
N LYS A 118 -12.51 -0.68 -5.05
CA LYS A 118 -12.96 -1.32 -6.30
C LYS A 118 -14.48 -1.41 -6.42
N GLN A 119 -15.19 -1.71 -5.32
CA GLN A 119 -16.66 -1.75 -5.33
C GLN A 119 -17.25 -0.36 -5.50
N ARG A 120 -16.69 0.65 -4.83
CA ARG A 120 -17.12 2.05 -5.00
C ARG A 120 -16.89 2.54 -6.43
N ASP A 121 -15.71 2.28 -6.98
CA ASP A 121 -15.36 2.63 -8.36
C ASP A 121 -16.31 1.95 -9.36
N ALA A 122 -16.67 0.68 -9.14
CA ALA A 122 -17.62 -0.03 -9.99
C ALA A 122 -19.05 0.57 -9.92
N MET A 123 -19.48 1.05 -8.74
CA MET A 123 -20.79 1.69 -8.57
C MET A 123 -20.86 3.09 -9.16
N ALA A 124 -19.74 3.84 -9.16
CA ALA A 124 -19.68 5.20 -9.70
C ALA A 124 -19.62 5.24 -11.24
N ASN A 125 -19.30 4.12 -11.89
CA ASN A 125 -19.23 3.98 -13.34
C ASN A 125 -20.50 3.33 -13.94
N LEU A 126 -21.57 3.23 -13.15
CA LEU A 126 -22.93 2.84 -13.54
C LEU A 126 -23.81 4.09 -13.68
#